data_AF-A0A9I9EHH4-F1
#
_entry.id   AF-A0A9I9EHH4-F1
#
_cell.length_a   1.000
_cell.length_b   1.000
_cell.length_c   1.000
_cell.angle_alpha   90.00
_cell.angle_beta   90.00
_cell.angle_gamma   90.00
#
_symmetry.space_group_name_H-M   'P 1'
#
loop_
_entity.id
_entity.type
_entity.pdbx_description
1 polymer ?
#
loop_
_entity_poly.entity_id
_entity_poly.type
_entity_poly.pdbx_seq_one_letter_code
_entity_poly.pdbx_strand_id
1 'polypeptide(L)'
;MGTENGHHLTSHPMSPDDLRKYHGVTAVIGWGTVTPAGLLVARYFRHLEPSWYYIHSSVQFVGFFIGIVSISIGRTLYQKLGAVFVAHKFLGYTVFCLAGLEVCQFIGRPSSDSKRRQYWNFAHYWVGRIAMVLGLLNIFVGFHGVVAHDRLMRIGFGILFVALLTTMIFLEVRRRRENLIPETMIDQPPVFQVIDKSLTTGHRKSVS
;
A
#
# COMPACT_ATOMS: atom_id res chain seq x y z
N MET A 1 4.87 -57.16 -17.87
CA MET A 1 4.52 -56.62 -16.54
C MET A 1 5.32 -55.34 -16.36
N GLY A 2 4.71 -54.19 -16.61
CA GLY A 2 5.36 -52.89 -16.48
C GLY A 2 5.31 -52.43 -15.03
N THR A 3 6.45 -52.04 -14.47
CA THR A 3 6.51 -51.36 -13.17
C THR A 3 6.47 -49.86 -13.42
N GLU A 4 5.36 -49.24 -13.03
CA GLU A 4 5.22 -47.79 -12.96
C GLU A 4 6.18 -47.24 -11.90
N ASN A 5 7.27 -46.61 -12.34
CA ASN A 5 8.14 -45.84 -11.47
C ASN A 5 7.45 -44.51 -11.16
N GLY A 6 6.64 -44.50 -10.11
CA GLY A 6 6.09 -43.28 -9.53
C GLY A 6 7.23 -42.32 -9.18
N HIS A 7 7.28 -41.17 -9.85
CA HIS A 7 8.11 -40.03 -9.46
C HIS A 7 7.58 -39.48 -8.13
N HIS A 8 8.01 -40.07 -7.03
CA HIS A 8 7.83 -39.51 -5.70
C HIS A 8 8.72 -38.26 -5.62
N LEU A 9 8.16 -37.09 -5.96
CA LEU A 9 8.80 -35.80 -5.77
C LEU A 9 9.03 -35.60 -4.26
N THR A 10 10.15 -36.11 -3.74
CA THR A 10 10.62 -35.81 -2.40
C THR A 10 11.02 -34.34 -2.38
N SER A 11 10.10 -33.47 -1.99
CA SER A 11 10.45 -32.08 -1.70
C SER A 11 11.49 -32.09 -0.57
N HIS A 12 12.74 -31.78 -0.90
CA HIS A 12 13.76 -31.66 0.13
C HIS A 12 13.37 -30.48 1.05
N PRO A 13 13.32 -30.68 2.38
CA PRO A 13 12.93 -29.62 3.29
C PRO A 13 13.93 -28.46 3.18
N MET A 14 13.39 -27.28 2.88
CA MET A 14 14.14 -26.06 2.60
C MET A 14 15.18 -25.74 3.70
N SER A 15 16.38 -25.32 3.31
CA SER A 15 17.45 -24.99 4.25
C SER A 15 17.10 -23.74 5.09
N PRO A 16 17.70 -23.54 6.28
CA PRO A 16 17.48 -22.33 7.06
C PRO A 16 17.81 -21.04 6.30
N ASP A 17 18.82 -21.06 5.43
CA ASP A 17 19.24 -19.87 4.67
C ASP A 17 18.26 -19.56 3.54
N ASP A 18 17.75 -20.57 2.86
CA ASP A 18 16.66 -20.40 1.90
C ASP A 18 15.40 -19.84 2.58
N LEU A 19 15.03 -20.37 3.75
CA LEU A 19 13.90 -19.88 4.53
C LEU A 19 14.07 -18.41 4.95
N ARG A 20 15.28 -18.01 5.39
CA ARG A 20 15.60 -16.60 5.68
C ARG A 20 15.40 -15.72 4.45
N LYS A 21 15.95 -16.14 3.32
CA LYS A 21 15.87 -15.40 2.05
C LYS A 21 14.43 -15.25 1.59
N TYR A 22 13.66 -16.33 1.51
CA TYR A 22 12.26 -16.27 1.05
C TYR A 22 11.36 -15.52 2.03
N HIS A 23 11.57 -15.66 3.34
CA HIS A 23 10.86 -14.86 4.34
C HIS A 23 11.13 -13.37 4.14
N GLY A 24 12.41 -12.98 4.00
CA GLY A 24 12.80 -11.59 3.76
C GLY A 24 12.25 -11.02 2.46
N VAL A 25 12.38 -11.74 1.36
CA VAL A 25 11.86 -11.32 0.04
C VAL A 25 10.34 -11.14 0.07
N THR A 26 9.61 -12.11 0.60
CA THR A 26 8.14 -12.01 0.70
C THR A 26 7.70 -10.89 1.64
N ALA A 27 8.42 -10.65 2.75
CA ALA A 27 8.16 -9.53 3.65
C ALA A 27 8.39 -8.17 2.95
N VAL A 28 9.50 -8.01 2.21
CA VAL A 28 9.81 -6.78 1.46
C VAL A 28 8.80 -6.53 0.36
N ILE A 29 8.38 -7.56 -0.38
CA ILE A 29 7.36 -7.41 -1.43
C ILE A 29 6.01 -7.05 -0.80
N GLY A 30 5.52 -7.83 0.15
CA GLY A 30 4.20 -7.61 0.76
C GLY A 30 4.14 -6.30 1.57
N TRP A 31 4.95 -6.23 2.63
CA TRP A 31 4.92 -5.14 3.61
C TRP A 31 5.75 -3.92 3.22
N GLY A 32 6.84 -4.13 2.48
CA GLY A 32 7.74 -3.06 2.06
C GLY A 32 7.32 -2.37 0.75
N THR A 33 6.47 -3.00 -0.07
CA THR A 33 6.11 -2.50 -1.41
C THR A 33 4.61 -2.41 -1.63
N VAL A 34 3.92 -3.56 -1.60
CA VAL A 34 2.52 -3.68 -2.01
C VAL A 34 1.60 -2.91 -1.05
N THR A 35 1.75 -3.12 0.26
CA THR A 35 0.93 -2.42 1.26
C THR A 35 1.16 -0.89 1.27
N PRO A 36 2.40 -0.37 1.21
CA PRO A 36 2.65 1.05 1.03
C PRO A 36 2.02 1.63 -0.25
N ALA A 37 2.06 0.90 -1.37
CA ALA A 37 1.40 1.35 -2.60
C ALA A 37 -0.12 1.47 -2.41
N GLY A 38 -0.76 0.49 -1.75
CA GLY A 38 -2.17 0.55 -1.39
C GLY A 38 -2.51 1.76 -0.50
N LEU A 39 -1.63 2.13 0.43
CA LEU A 39 -1.77 3.34 1.25
C LEU A 39 -1.72 4.62 0.41
N LEU A 40 -0.80 4.71 -0.57
CA LEU A 40 -0.72 5.86 -1.47
C LEU A 40 -1.99 6.01 -2.30
N VAL A 41 -2.57 4.90 -2.79
CA VAL A 41 -3.87 4.90 -3.51
C VAL A 41 -4.97 5.53 -2.63
N ALA A 42 -5.18 5.02 -1.41
CA ALA A 42 -6.20 5.54 -0.51
C ALA A 42 -5.97 7.00 -0.08
N ARG A 43 -4.72 7.48 -0.12
CA ARG A 43 -4.37 8.84 0.30
C ARG A 43 -4.51 9.89 -0.79
N TYR A 44 -4.11 9.56 -2.02
CA TYR A 44 -3.94 10.53 -3.11
C TYR A 44 -4.92 10.36 -4.26
N PHE A 45 -5.54 9.19 -4.41
CA PHE A 45 -6.37 8.87 -5.57
C PHE A 45 -7.87 8.80 -5.26
N ARG A 46 -8.32 9.36 -4.13
CA ARG A 46 -9.75 9.35 -3.75
C ARG A 46 -10.69 10.04 -4.74
N HIS A 47 -10.17 10.92 -5.59
CA HIS A 47 -10.94 11.59 -6.66
C HIS A 47 -11.41 10.61 -7.75
N LEU A 48 -10.83 9.41 -7.83
CA LEU A 48 -11.23 8.35 -8.77
C LEU A 48 -12.34 7.48 -8.16
N GLU A 49 -13.46 8.08 -7.72
CA GLU A 49 -14.58 7.31 -7.16
C GLU A 49 -15.35 6.56 -8.27
N PRO A 50 -15.72 5.27 -8.08
CA PRO A 50 -15.45 4.39 -6.94
C PRO A 50 -14.13 3.59 -7.05
N SER A 51 -13.41 3.71 -8.16
CA SER A 51 -12.21 2.93 -8.51
C SER A 51 -11.13 2.90 -7.43
N TRP A 52 -10.86 4.02 -6.76
CA TRP A 52 -9.83 4.10 -5.71
C TRP A 52 -10.04 3.07 -4.60
N TYR A 53 -11.30 2.82 -4.24
CA TYR A 53 -11.67 1.90 -3.16
C TYR A 53 -11.37 0.46 -3.56
N TYR A 54 -11.73 0.07 -4.79
CA TYR A 54 -11.44 -1.26 -5.30
C TYR A 54 -9.95 -1.49 -5.47
N ILE A 55 -9.24 -0.54 -6.06
CA ILE A 55 -7.78 -0.64 -6.24
C ILE A 55 -7.09 -0.74 -4.87
N HIS A 56 -7.43 0.13 -3.92
CA HIS A 56 -6.89 0.07 -2.56
C HIS A 56 -7.15 -1.31 -1.94
N SER A 57 -8.40 -1.76 -1.94
CA SER A 57 -8.79 -3.02 -1.29
C SER A 57 -8.07 -4.21 -1.94
N SER A 58 -8.05 -4.29 -3.27
CA SER A 58 -7.37 -5.36 -4.01
C SER A 58 -5.87 -5.40 -3.71
N VAL A 59 -5.19 -4.25 -3.73
CA VAL A 59 -3.76 -4.15 -3.41
C VAL A 59 -3.50 -4.59 -1.96
N GLN A 60 -4.34 -4.17 -1.01
CA GLN A 60 -4.20 -4.57 0.39
C GLN A 60 -4.43 -6.06 0.61
N PHE A 61 -5.40 -6.68 -0.08
CA PHE A 61 -5.61 -8.12 -0.03
C PHE A 61 -4.42 -8.89 -0.59
N VAL A 62 -3.86 -8.47 -1.74
CA VAL A 62 -2.65 -9.08 -2.29
C VAL A 62 -1.49 -8.98 -1.28
N GLY A 63 -1.28 -7.80 -0.69
CA GLY A 63 -0.27 -7.60 0.36
C GLY A 63 -0.49 -8.49 1.58
N PHE A 64 -1.73 -8.64 2.03
CA PHE A 64 -2.10 -9.49 3.17
C PHE A 64 -1.82 -10.98 2.90
N PHE A 65 -2.18 -11.51 1.72
CA PHE A 65 -1.90 -12.90 1.37
C PHE A 65 -0.39 -13.17 1.22
N ILE A 66 0.37 -12.25 0.63
CA ILE A 66 1.85 -12.33 0.63
C ILE A 66 2.38 -12.32 2.07
N GLY A 67 1.77 -11.52 2.95
CA GLY A 67 2.06 -11.49 4.38
C GLY A 67 1.81 -12.83 5.09
N ILE A 68 0.72 -13.53 4.76
CA ILE A 68 0.43 -14.90 5.26
C ILE A 68 1.54 -15.87 4.83
N VAL A 69 1.97 -15.80 3.57
CA VAL A 69 3.07 -16.63 3.08
C VAL A 69 4.34 -16.31 3.86
N SER A 70 4.68 -15.02 4.00
CA SER A 70 5.87 -14.57 4.72
C SER A 70 5.89 -15.04 6.18
N ILE A 71 4.80 -14.86 6.93
CA ILE A 71 4.75 -15.28 8.33
C ILE A 71 4.76 -16.81 8.49
N SER A 72 4.22 -17.55 7.52
CA SER A 72 4.28 -19.01 7.51
C SER A 72 5.73 -19.50 7.35
N ILE A 73 6.48 -18.92 6.40
CA ILE A 73 7.91 -19.21 6.23
C ILE A 73 8.69 -18.83 7.49
N GLY A 74 8.41 -17.65 8.07
CA GLY A 74 9.03 -17.18 9.30
C GLY A 74 8.77 -18.11 10.50
N ARG A 75 7.57 -18.67 10.61
CA ARG A 75 7.22 -19.67 11.63
C ARG A 75 8.02 -20.96 11.44
N THR A 76 8.13 -21.48 10.22
CA THR A 76 8.94 -22.66 9.93
C THR A 76 10.41 -22.41 10.25
N LEU A 77 10.93 -21.23 9.90
CA LEU A 77 12.30 -20.82 10.23
C LEU A 77 12.53 -20.79 11.74
N TYR A 78 11.59 -20.20 12.49
CA TYR A 78 11.64 -20.15 13.95
C TYR A 78 11.66 -21.55 14.58
N GLN A 79 10.86 -22.49 14.06
CA GLN A 79 10.85 -23.86 14.56
C GLN A 79 12.19 -24.57 14.32
N LYS A 80 12.90 -24.26 13.23
CA LYS A 80 14.21 -24.85 12.92
C LYS A 80 15.37 -24.27 13.72
N LEU A 81 15.34 -22.97 13.99
CA LEU A 81 16.46 -22.25 14.60
C LEU A 81 16.26 -21.93 16.10
N GLY A 82 15.06 -22.09 16.63
CA GLY A 82 14.72 -21.66 17.98
C GLY A 82 14.54 -20.14 18.11
N ALA A 83 14.49 -19.65 19.35
CA ALA A 83 14.09 -18.29 19.69
C ALA A 83 15.19 -17.22 19.53
N VAL A 84 15.88 -17.18 18.39
CA VAL A 84 17.03 -16.28 18.18
C VAL A 84 16.61 -14.81 17.97
N PHE A 85 15.37 -14.55 17.50
CA PHE A 85 14.92 -13.20 17.09
C PHE A 85 13.58 -12.81 17.71
N VAL A 86 13.52 -12.78 19.04
CA VAL A 86 12.28 -12.61 19.82
C VAL A 86 11.54 -11.31 19.48
N ALA A 87 12.24 -10.17 19.38
CA ALA A 87 11.62 -8.88 19.09
C ALA A 87 10.95 -8.84 17.70
N HIS A 88 11.67 -9.28 16.66
CA HIS A 88 11.15 -9.39 15.29
C HIS A 88 9.91 -10.29 15.23
N LYS A 89 9.93 -11.42 15.96
CA LYS A 89 8.79 -12.33 16.03
C LYS A 89 7.55 -11.68 16.62
N PHE A 90 7.69 -11.04 17.79
CA PHE A 90 6.56 -10.39 18.45
C PHE A 90 5.99 -9.25 17.59
N LEU A 91 6.86 -8.38 17.05
CA LEU A 91 6.45 -7.32 16.13
C LEU A 91 5.74 -7.88 14.90
N GLY A 92 6.27 -8.95 14.29
CA GLY A 92 5.66 -9.60 13.13
C GLY A 92 4.26 -10.14 13.41
N TYR A 93 4.05 -10.81 14.54
CA TYR A 93 2.71 -11.27 14.93
C TYR A 93 1.77 -10.10 15.26
N THR A 94 2.25 -9.04 15.92
CA THR A 94 1.44 -7.84 16.17
C THR A 94 0.98 -7.22 14.84
N VAL A 95 1.88 -7.05 13.88
CA VAL A 95 1.55 -6.53 12.54
C VAL A 95 0.53 -7.42 11.84
N PHE A 96 0.70 -8.75 11.90
CA PHE A 96 -0.24 -9.70 11.31
C PHE A 96 -1.64 -9.60 11.93
N CYS A 97 -1.74 -9.48 13.26
CA CYS A 97 -3.02 -9.30 13.94
C CYS A 97 -3.69 -7.97 13.54
N LEU A 98 -2.93 -6.87 13.47
CA LEU A 98 -3.48 -5.58 13.03
C LEU A 98 -3.95 -5.64 11.57
N ALA A 99 -3.22 -6.34 10.70
CA ALA A 99 -3.63 -6.58 9.32
C ALA A 99 -4.92 -7.41 9.23
N GLY A 100 -5.06 -8.43 10.08
CA GLY A 100 -6.29 -9.20 10.21
C GLY A 100 -7.46 -8.34 10.67
N LEU A 101 -7.24 -7.41 11.62
CA LEU A 101 -8.25 -6.43 12.03
C LEU A 101 -8.67 -5.53 10.86
N GLU A 102 -7.74 -5.08 10.02
CA GLU A 102 -8.06 -4.32 8.82
C GLU A 102 -8.96 -5.11 7.84
N VAL A 103 -8.71 -6.41 7.66
CA VAL A 103 -9.59 -7.29 6.87
C VAL A 103 -10.97 -7.43 7.52
N CYS A 104 -11.05 -7.61 8.84
CA CYS A 104 -12.32 -7.62 9.57
C CYS A 104 -13.08 -6.29 9.42
N GLN A 105 -12.37 -5.16 9.43
CA GLN A 105 -12.96 -3.84 9.23
C GLN A 105 -13.49 -3.67 7.81
N PHE A 106 -12.80 -4.20 6.80
CA PHE A 106 -13.31 -4.23 5.43
C PHE A 106 -14.64 -5.01 5.34
N ILE A 107 -14.73 -6.19 5.97
CA ILE A 107 -15.96 -7.00 5.99
C ILE A 107 -17.08 -6.28 6.77
N GLY A 108 -16.75 -5.71 7.93
CA GLY A 108 -17.68 -4.99 8.80
C GLY A 108 -17.97 -3.55 8.37
N ARG A 109 -17.66 -3.17 7.13
CA ARG A 109 -17.75 -1.80 6.62
C ARG A 109 -19.21 -1.28 6.73
N PRO A 110 -19.49 -0.21 7.51
CA PRO A 110 -20.83 0.38 7.62
C PRO A 110 -21.25 1.11 6.34
N SER A 111 -22.56 1.27 6.14
CA SER A 111 -23.12 2.18 5.13
C SER A 111 -22.62 3.61 5.33
N SER A 112 -22.47 4.33 4.21
CA SER A 112 -21.99 5.71 4.18
C SER A 112 -22.77 6.64 5.09
N ASP A 113 -24.07 6.41 5.22
CA ASP A 113 -25.01 7.35 5.85
C ASP A 113 -25.14 7.11 7.38
N SER A 114 -24.44 6.11 7.91
CA SER A 114 -24.51 5.77 9.33
C SER A 114 -23.53 6.58 10.18
N LYS A 115 -23.92 7.00 11.39
CA LYS A 115 -22.99 7.58 12.39
C LYS A 115 -21.82 6.62 12.71
N ARG A 116 -22.06 5.30 12.64
CA ARG A 116 -21.04 4.25 12.80
C ARG A 116 -19.90 4.38 11.78
N ARG A 117 -20.17 4.94 10.59
CA ARG A 117 -19.17 5.18 9.54
C ARG A 117 -18.00 6.04 10.04
N GLN A 118 -18.27 7.04 10.87
CA GLN A 118 -17.25 7.96 11.39
C GLN A 118 -16.27 7.24 12.33
N TYR A 119 -16.80 6.47 13.29
CA TYR A 119 -15.97 5.64 14.19
C TYR A 119 -15.18 4.59 13.42
N TRP A 120 -15.81 3.93 12.45
CA TRP A 120 -15.13 2.97 11.58
C TRP A 120 -14.00 3.62 10.79
N ASN A 121 -14.23 4.80 10.20
CA ASN A 121 -13.20 5.55 9.47
C ASN A 121 -12.03 5.90 10.37
N PHE A 122 -12.30 6.37 11.60
CA PHE A 122 -11.26 6.70 12.58
C PHE A 122 -10.43 5.46 12.94
N ALA A 123 -11.10 4.35 13.29
CA ALA A 123 -10.42 3.11 13.63
C ALA A 123 -9.56 2.60 12.47
N HIS A 124 -10.14 2.47 11.26
CA HIS A 124 -9.45 2.00 10.05
C HIS A 124 -8.25 2.88 9.68
N TYR A 125 -8.41 4.19 9.84
CA TYR A 125 -7.34 5.15 9.56
C TYR A 125 -6.13 4.97 10.49
N TRP A 126 -6.35 4.74 11.77
CA TRP A 126 -5.27 4.65 12.76
C TRP A 126 -4.68 3.26 12.87
N VAL A 127 -5.52 2.21 12.91
CA VAL A 127 -5.06 0.82 12.95
C VAL A 127 -4.17 0.52 11.74
N GLY A 128 -4.60 0.89 10.53
CA GLY A 128 -3.82 0.68 9.31
C GLY A 128 -2.49 1.43 9.29
N ARG A 129 -2.43 2.64 9.85
CA ARG A 129 -1.16 3.39 9.99
C ARG A 129 -0.20 2.77 10.98
N ILE A 130 -0.72 2.35 12.13
CA ILE A 130 0.08 1.68 13.15
C ILE A 130 0.63 0.37 12.59
N ALA A 131 -0.22 -0.42 11.92
CA ALA A 131 0.19 -1.63 11.22
C ALA A 131 1.30 -1.34 10.20
N MET A 132 1.18 -0.25 9.43
CA MET A 132 2.18 0.10 8.43
C MET A 132 3.53 0.51 9.04
N VAL A 133 3.52 1.37 10.07
CA VAL A 133 4.74 1.79 10.75
C VAL A 133 5.42 0.59 11.40
N LEU A 134 4.67 -0.25 12.12
CA LEU A 134 5.21 -1.45 12.74
C LEU A 134 5.72 -2.45 11.71
N GLY A 135 5.06 -2.59 10.55
CA GLY A 135 5.51 -3.45 9.46
C GLY A 135 6.86 -3.02 8.89
N LEU A 136 7.03 -1.73 8.61
CA LEU A 136 8.31 -1.17 8.16
C LEU A 136 9.41 -1.32 9.21
N LEU A 137 9.11 -1.00 10.48
CA LEU A 137 10.04 -1.22 11.59
C LEU A 137 10.45 -2.69 11.69
N ASN A 138 9.49 -3.61 11.53
CA ASN A 138 9.77 -5.03 11.61
C ASN A 138 10.70 -5.52 10.48
N ILE A 139 10.61 -4.95 9.28
CA ILE A 139 11.57 -5.19 8.19
C ILE A 139 12.97 -4.74 8.61
N PHE A 140 13.12 -3.54 9.16
CA PHE A 140 14.42 -3.06 9.66
C PHE A 140 15.00 -3.96 10.75
N VAL A 141 14.18 -4.40 11.72
CA VAL A 141 14.63 -5.37 12.75
C VAL A 141 15.03 -6.70 12.11
N GLY A 142 14.28 -7.16 11.10
CA GLY A 142 14.60 -8.37 10.32
C GLY A 142 15.96 -8.29 9.61
N PHE A 143 16.31 -7.12 9.08
CA PHE A 143 17.63 -6.88 8.46
C PHE A 143 18.80 -6.86 9.43
N HIS A 144 18.57 -6.62 10.72
CA HIS A 144 19.63 -6.68 11.73
C HIS A 144 19.78 -8.09 12.31
N GLY A 145 18.70 -8.87 12.35
CA GLY A 145 18.69 -10.21 12.93
C GLY A 145 18.66 -11.34 11.89
N VAL A 146 17.52 -11.50 11.22
CA VAL A 146 17.17 -12.70 10.45
C VAL A 146 17.99 -12.84 9.16
N VAL A 147 18.25 -11.73 8.47
CA VAL A 147 18.91 -11.67 7.15
C VAL A 147 20.09 -10.69 7.15
N ALA A 148 20.83 -10.65 8.26
CA ALA A 148 21.89 -9.66 8.51
C ALA A 148 22.98 -9.57 7.43
N HIS A 149 23.32 -10.72 6.83
CA HIS A 149 24.37 -10.85 5.83
C HIS A 149 23.90 -10.60 4.38
N ASP A 150 22.59 -10.48 4.13
CA ASP A 150 22.07 -10.23 2.79
C ASP A 150 22.14 -8.73 2.44
N ARG A 151 23.31 -8.30 1.97
CA ARG A 151 23.58 -6.91 1.58
C ARG A 151 22.72 -6.46 0.39
N LEU A 152 22.47 -7.35 -0.57
CA LEU A 152 21.71 -7.03 -1.78
C LEU A 152 20.25 -6.70 -1.44
N MET A 153 19.60 -7.52 -0.62
CA MET A 153 18.23 -7.26 -0.19
C MET A 153 18.11 -5.98 0.63
N ARG A 154 19.09 -5.70 1.51
CA ARG A 154 19.13 -4.44 2.29
C ARG A 154 19.25 -3.20 1.39
N ILE A 155 20.16 -3.23 0.42
CA ILE A 155 20.34 -2.12 -0.54
C ILE A 155 19.09 -1.97 -1.41
N GLY A 156 18.56 -3.08 -1.95
CA GLY A 156 17.36 -3.08 -2.77
C GLY A 156 16.15 -2.51 -2.04
N PHE A 157 15.94 -2.91 -0.78
CA PHE A 157 14.90 -2.32 0.06
C PHE A 157 15.16 -0.85 0.35
N GLY A 158 16.41 -0.44 0.61
CA GLY A 158 16.77 0.97 0.81
C GLY A 158 16.42 1.85 -0.39
N ILE A 159 16.74 1.40 -1.60
CA ILE A 159 16.39 2.10 -2.85
C ILE A 159 14.87 2.19 -3.00
N LEU A 160 14.17 1.07 -2.83
CA LEU A 160 12.71 1.01 -2.88
C LEU A 160 12.05 1.96 -1.87
N PHE A 161 12.54 1.94 -0.62
CA PHE A 161 12.02 2.76 0.46
C PHE A 161 12.18 4.25 0.16
N VAL A 162 13.35 4.67 -0.33
CA VAL A 162 13.59 6.06 -0.76
C VAL A 162 12.70 6.44 -1.94
N ALA A 163 12.50 5.54 -2.91
CA ALA A 163 11.62 5.79 -4.05
C ALA A 163 10.16 5.98 -3.61
N LEU A 164 9.66 5.15 -2.69
CA LEU A 164 8.31 5.26 -2.12
C LEU A 164 8.14 6.55 -1.31
N LEU A 165 9.14 6.91 -0.49
CA LEU A 165 9.13 8.16 0.26
C LEU A 165 9.14 9.38 -0.66
N THR A 166 9.97 9.37 -1.69
CA THR A 166 10.04 10.44 -2.69
C THR A 166 8.71 10.59 -3.42
N THR A 167 8.10 9.47 -3.81
CA THR A 167 6.76 9.44 -4.43
C THR A 167 5.71 10.02 -3.47
N MET A 168 5.74 9.66 -2.19
CA MET A 168 4.82 10.19 -1.18
C MET A 168 4.97 11.71 -1.04
N ILE A 169 6.21 12.21 -0.91
CA ILE A 169 6.49 13.65 -0.80
C ILE A 169 6.01 14.39 -2.05
N PHE A 170 6.32 13.87 -3.25
CA PHE A 170 5.88 14.46 -4.51
C PHE A 170 4.36 14.56 -4.59
N LEU A 171 3.64 13.47 -4.29
CA LEU A 171 2.18 13.45 -4.29
C LEU A 171 1.57 14.36 -3.20
N GLU A 172 2.21 14.47 -2.04
CA GLU A 172 1.81 15.38 -0.96
C GLU A 172 1.94 16.84 -1.37
N VAL A 173 3.08 17.21 -1.97
CA VAL A 173 3.31 18.57 -2.49
C VAL A 173 2.29 18.89 -3.58
N ARG A 174 2.07 17.98 -4.54
CA ARG A 174 1.07 18.16 -5.60
C ARG A 174 -0.32 18.41 -5.02
N ARG A 175 -0.79 17.55 -4.11
CA ARG A 175 -2.11 17.69 -3.49
C ARG A 175 -2.26 19.00 -2.72
N ARG A 176 -1.21 19.45 -2.02
CA ARG A 176 -1.23 20.72 -1.30
C ARG A 176 -1.30 21.91 -2.25
N ARG A 177 -0.59 21.86 -3.39
CA ARG A 177 -0.67 22.90 -4.43
C ARG A 177 -2.07 22.98 -5.03
N GLU A 178 -2.69 21.85 -5.35
CA GLU A 178 -4.08 21.81 -5.85
C GLU A 178 -5.05 22.43 -4.85
N ASN A 179 -4.89 22.15 -3.55
CA ASN A 179 -5.72 22.75 -2.50
C ASN A 179 -5.47 24.25 -2.23
N LEU A 180 -4.34 24.80 -2.70
CA LEU A 180 -3.99 26.22 -2.52
C LEU A 180 -4.55 27.11 -3.63
N ILE A 181 -4.90 26.55 -4.79
CA ILE A 181 -5.48 27.31 -5.91
C ILE A 181 -6.98 27.47 -5.62
N PRO A 182 -7.49 28.69 -5.37
CA PRO A 182 -8.91 28.90 -5.14
C PRO A 182 -9.71 28.60 -6.42
N GLU A 183 -10.86 27.96 -6.31
CA GLU A 183 -11.76 27.73 -7.47
C GLU A 183 -12.10 29.04 -8.20
N THR A 184 -12.20 30.14 -7.45
CA THR A 184 -12.44 31.49 -7.98
C THR A 184 -11.36 32.00 -8.95
N MET A 185 -10.17 31.41 -8.93
CA MET A 185 -9.07 31.70 -9.86
C MET A 185 -9.18 30.91 -11.16
N ILE A 186 -9.83 29.74 -11.13
CA ILE A 186 -10.08 28.88 -12.29
C ILE A 186 -11.27 29.42 -13.10
N ASP A 187 -12.27 29.97 -12.41
CA ASP A 187 -13.50 30.50 -13.02
C ASP A 187 -13.38 31.94 -13.55
N GLN A 188 -12.19 32.54 -13.54
CA GLN A 188 -11.97 33.85 -14.17
C GLN A 188 -12.19 33.71 -15.69
N PRO A 189 -13.09 34.51 -16.31
CA PRO A 189 -13.22 34.50 -17.76
C PRO A 189 -11.87 34.86 -18.39
N PRO A 190 -11.53 34.28 -19.55
CA PRO A 190 -10.25 34.53 -20.20
C PRO A 190 -10.05 36.04 -20.36
N VAL A 191 -8.90 36.53 -19.90
CA VAL A 191 -8.51 37.95 -19.95
C VAL A 191 -8.61 38.50 -21.38
N PHE A 192 -8.39 37.64 -22.36
CA PHE A 192 -8.60 37.96 -23.76
C PHE A 192 -9.92 37.36 -24.24
N GLN A 193 -10.98 38.16 -24.16
CA GLN A 193 -12.20 37.88 -24.90
C GLN A 193 -11.96 38.28 -26.36
N VAL A 194 -11.88 37.29 -27.25
CA VAL A 194 -11.93 37.57 -28.69
C VAL A 194 -13.31 38.15 -28.95
N ILE A 195 -13.38 39.45 -29.22
CA ILE A 195 -14.63 40.10 -29.62
C ILE A 195 -15.09 39.41 -30.91
N ASP A 196 -16.15 38.62 -30.81
CA ASP A 196 -16.77 38.03 -31.98
C ASP A 196 -17.33 39.19 -32.82
N LYS A 197 -16.72 39.41 -33.99
CA LYS A 197 -17.13 40.45 -34.94
C LYS A 197 -18.57 40.23 -35.45
N SER A 198 -19.15 39.04 -35.22
CA SER A 198 -20.56 38.74 -35.56
C SER A 198 -21.57 39.58 -34.75
N LEU A 199 -21.21 40.08 -33.55
CA LEU A 199 -22.10 40.84 -32.68
C LEU A 199 -22.09 42.36 -32.93
N THR A 200 -21.13 42.88 -33.71
CA THR A 200 -20.99 44.33 -33.97
C THR A 200 -21.76 44.86 -35.18
N THR A 201 -22.38 44.01 -36.00
CA THR A 201 -23.03 44.42 -37.27
C THR A 201 -24.56 44.46 -37.25
N GLY A 202 -25.20 44.37 -36.08
CA GLY A 202 -26.63 44.08 -35.97
C GLY A 202 -27.56 45.17 -35.42
N HIS A 203 -27.25 46.47 -35.52
CA HIS A 203 -28.28 47.50 -35.23
C HIS A 203 -28.03 48.84 -35.94
N ARG A 204 -28.53 48.95 -37.17
CA ARG A 204 -28.91 50.25 -37.74
C ARG A 204 -30.35 50.14 -38.24
N LYS A 205 -31.32 50.34 -37.35
CA LYS A 205 -32.71 50.56 -37.73
C LYS A 205 -32.79 51.90 -38.46
N SER A 206 -33.14 51.88 -39.74
CA SER A 206 -33.51 53.06 -40.51
C SER A 206 -34.90 53.53 -40.09
N VAL A 207 -34.98 54.79 -39.69
CA VAL A 207 -36.22 55.55 -39.57
C VAL A 207 -36.55 56.11 -40.95
N SER A 208 -37.69 55.70 -41.51
CA SER A 208 -38.49 56.45 -42.49
C SER A 208 -39.84 55.76 -42.65
#